data_AF-A0A973N395-F1
#
_entry.id   AF-A0A973N395-F1
#
_cell.length_a   1.000
_cell.length_b   1.000
_cell.length_c   1.000
_cell.angle_alpha   90.00
_cell.angle_beta   90.00
_cell.angle_gamma   90.00
#
_symmetry.space_group_name_H-M   'P 1'
#
loop_
_entity.id
_entity.type
_entity.pdbx_description
1 polymer ?
#
loop_
_entity_poly.entity_id
_entity_poly.type
_entity_poly.pdbx_seq_one_letter_code
_entity_poly.pdbx_strand_id
1 'polypeptide(L)'
;MKMAATGLLVLMAAIFATTRAFEHQYPWLSFVKAFAEAAMVGGLADWFAVTALFRHPLGLPIPHTAIIPRNKDRIGESLANFIKENFLIPSVVARRMRNIDVAGATGRFLQTPAGEGTRIRAGASRLIADVFEGLDDERLGGIVKGAVSSRIRSMDVSPLLGHALASAINEDRHVPMLEAAIRWMARALEANEPLIREMVHNKANWVLKLAGLDAKLADAIMEGLKKLTVEMSTDPTHPVRIKVEEALAQLANDLQTRPETRARVEAMKE
;
A
#
# COMPACT_ATOMS: atom_id res chain seq x y z
N MET A 1 23.33 45.73 -5.62
CA MET A 1 23.09 45.76 -7.08
C MET A 1 21.94 46.67 -7.48
N LYS A 2 20.74 46.55 -6.91
CA LYS A 2 19.59 47.43 -7.25
C LYS A 2 19.89 48.93 -7.10
N MET A 3 20.56 49.34 -6.00
CA MET A 3 20.92 50.75 -5.79
C MET A 3 21.93 51.29 -6.81
N ALA A 4 22.81 50.43 -7.34
CA ALA A 4 23.78 50.83 -8.37
C ALA A 4 23.09 51.06 -9.71
N ALA A 5 22.15 50.19 -10.08
CA ALA A 5 21.35 50.35 -11.30
C ALA A 5 20.46 51.60 -11.25
N THR A 6 19.77 51.84 -10.13
CA THR A 6 18.99 53.07 -9.96
C THR A 6 19.86 54.31 -9.89
N GLY A 7 21.05 54.22 -9.25
CA GLY A 7 22.02 55.32 -9.21
C GLY A 7 22.55 55.68 -10.59
N LEU A 8 22.86 54.70 -11.43
CA LEU A 8 23.30 54.91 -12.81
C LEU A 8 22.20 55.52 -13.68
N LEU A 9 20.95 55.08 -13.51
CA LEU A 9 19.79 55.65 -14.21
C LEU A 9 19.59 57.13 -13.84
N VAL A 10 19.64 57.45 -12.54
CA VAL A 10 19.53 58.84 -12.05
C VAL A 10 20.70 59.69 -12.54
N LEU A 11 21.91 59.14 -12.57
CA LEU A 11 23.09 59.82 -13.09
C LEU A 11 22.97 60.11 -14.60
N MET A 12 22.51 59.15 -15.40
CA MET A 12 22.22 59.38 -16.83
C MET A 12 21.10 60.42 -17.02
N ALA A 13 20.07 60.41 -16.16
CA ALA A 13 19.01 61.43 -16.17
C ALA A 13 19.53 62.84 -15.85
N ALA A 14 20.44 62.95 -14.87
CA ALA A 14 21.09 64.22 -14.55
C ALA A 14 21.95 64.71 -15.74
N ILE A 15 22.77 63.83 -16.33
CA ILE A 15 23.60 64.17 -17.50
C ILE A 15 22.72 64.62 -18.68
N PHE A 16 21.61 63.93 -18.94
CA PHE A 16 20.66 64.32 -19.98
C PHE A 16 20.04 65.71 -19.71
N ALA A 17 19.62 65.98 -18.48
CA ALA A 17 19.03 67.27 -18.11
C ALA A 17 20.04 68.42 -18.23
N THR A 18 21.27 68.22 -17.74
CA THR A 18 22.34 69.23 -17.82
C THR A 18 22.76 69.48 -19.27
N THR A 19 23.01 68.42 -20.05
CA THR A 19 23.40 68.56 -21.46
C THR A 19 22.31 69.24 -22.29
N ARG A 20 21.02 68.93 -22.06
CA ARG A 20 19.89 69.61 -22.71
C ARG A 20 19.81 71.11 -22.37
N ALA A 21 20.13 71.50 -21.14
CA ALA A 21 20.07 72.91 -20.72
C ALA A 21 21.19 73.77 -21.34
N PHE A 22 22.39 73.20 -21.52
CA PHE A 22 23.57 73.89 -22.06
C PHE A 22 23.82 73.66 -23.56
N GLU A 23 22.98 72.87 -24.22
CA GLU A 23 23.07 72.55 -25.66
C GLU A 23 23.12 73.80 -26.54
N HIS A 24 22.45 74.88 -26.13
CA HIS A 24 22.40 76.14 -26.88
C HIS A 24 23.75 76.87 -26.90
N GLN A 25 24.61 76.65 -25.90
CA GLN A 25 25.93 77.30 -25.79
C GLN A 25 27.06 76.43 -26.36
N TYR A 26 26.89 75.09 -26.38
CA TYR A 26 27.92 74.14 -26.82
C TYR A 26 27.33 73.03 -27.71
N PRO A 27 27.40 73.17 -29.05
CA PRO A 27 26.76 72.23 -29.99
C PRO A 27 27.26 70.77 -29.89
N TRP A 28 28.50 70.54 -29.43
CA TRP A 28 29.07 69.20 -29.27
C TRP A 28 28.42 68.38 -28.15
N LEU A 29 27.69 69.02 -27.23
CA LEU A 29 26.97 68.34 -26.15
C LEU A 29 25.80 67.47 -26.66
N SER A 30 25.38 67.66 -27.92
CA SER A 30 24.35 66.85 -28.58
C SER A 30 24.67 65.35 -28.61
N PHE A 31 25.95 64.98 -28.79
CA PHE A 31 26.38 63.57 -28.76
C PHE A 31 26.24 62.95 -27.37
N VAL A 32 26.59 63.70 -26.32
CA VAL A 32 26.50 63.24 -24.92
C VAL A 32 25.03 63.13 -24.50
N LYS A 33 24.19 64.08 -24.94
CA LYS A 33 22.74 64.04 -24.75
C LYS A 33 22.13 62.79 -25.37
N ALA A 34 22.44 62.49 -26.63
CA ALA A 34 21.92 61.32 -27.33
C ALA A 34 22.34 60.00 -26.64
N PHE A 35 23.57 59.93 -26.16
CA PHE A 35 24.05 58.77 -25.38
C PHE A 35 23.29 58.63 -24.05
N ALA A 36 23.13 59.72 -23.30
CA ALA A 36 22.41 59.71 -22.02
C ALA A 36 20.91 59.38 -22.21
N GLU A 37 20.30 59.87 -23.29
CA GLU A 37 18.92 59.54 -23.67
C GLU A 37 18.77 58.05 -23.99
N ALA A 38 19.64 57.51 -24.84
CA ALA A 38 19.62 56.09 -25.18
C ALA A 38 19.84 55.19 -23.95
N ALA A 39 20.78 55.55 -23.07
CA ALA A 39 21.04 54.82 -21.83
C ALA A 39 19.84 54.86 -20.86
N MET A 40 19.16 56.00 -20.75
CA MET A 40 17.98 56.15 -19.89
C MET A 40 16.79 55.34 -20.41
N VAL A 41 16.48 55.45 -21.72
CA VAL A 41 15.39 54.69 -22.34
C VAL A 41 15.66 53.19 -22.29
N GLY A 42 16.91 52.76 -22.54
CA GLY A 42 17.32 51.37 -22.42
C GLY A 42 17.14 50.81 -21.01
N GLY A 43 17.53 51.58 -19.98
CA GLY A 43 17.35 51.18 -18.58
C GLY A 43 15.88 51.09 -18.15
N LEU A 44 15.03 52.01 -18.62
CA LEU A 44 13.59 51.97 -18.37
C LEU A 44 12.91 50.79 -19.10
N ALA A 45 13.34 50.49 -20.32
CA ALA A 45 12.81 49.38 -21.11
C ALA A 45 13.12 48.02 -20.49
N ASP A 46 14.36 47.81 -20.03
CA ASP A 46 14.76 46.58 -19.33
C ASP A 46 13.98 46.40 -18.02
N TRP A 47 13.84 47.48 -17.24
CA TRP A 47 13.00 47.47 -16.03
C TRP A 47 11.55 47.10 -16.35
N PHE A 48 10.98 47.67 -17.40
CA PHE A 48 9.62 47.38 -17.83
C PHE A 48 9.47 45.92 -18.27
N ALA A 49 10.41 45.37 -19.05
CA ALA A 49 10.35 44.01 -19.56
C ALA A 49 10.39 42.97 -18.43
N VAL A 50 11.32 43.10 -17.49
CA VAL A 50 11.40 42.20 -16.33
C VAL A 50 10.16 42.33 -15.45
N THR A 51 9.69 43.56 -15.22
CA THR A 51 8.48 43.79 -14.41
C THR A 51 7.26 43.20 -15.10
N ALA A 52 7.07 43.42 -16.41
CA ALA A 52 5.96 42.89 -17.19
C ALA A 52 5.98 41.35 -17.32
N LEU A 53 7.13 40.69 -17.16
CA LEU A 53 7.19 39.24 -17.14
C LEU A 53 6.54 38.67 -15.87
N PHE A 54 6.77 39.31 -14.72
CA PHE A 54 6.40 38.77 -13.41
C PHE A 54 5.20 39.48 -12.75
N ARG A 55 4.94 40.74 -13.06
CA ARG A 55 3.97 41.63 -12.37
C ARG A 55 3.41 42.68 -13.33
N HIS A 56 2.48 43.49 -12.83
CA HIS A 56 1.99 44.67 -13.53
C HIS A 56 2.91 45.87 -13.26
N PRO A 57 3.49 46.51 -14.30
CA PRO A 57 4.31 47.71 -14.12
C PRO A 57 3.47 48.82 -13.49
N LEU A 58 4.03 49.50 -12.48
CA LEU A 58 3.34 50.54 -11.68
C LEU A 58 2.03 50.08 -10.99
N GLY A 59 1.72 48.78 -10.96
CA GLY A 59 0.49 48.24 -10.39
C GLY A 59 -0.75 48.42 -11.27
N LEU A 60 -0.61 48.91 -12.50
CA LEU A 60 -1.71 49.13 -13.43
C LEU A 60 -1.94 47.89 -14.31
N PRO A 61 -3.20 47.43 -14.53
CA PRO A 61 -3.51 46.25 -15.31
C PRO A 61 -3.38 46.53 -16.82
N ILE A 62 -2.15 46.71 -17.29
CA ILE A 62 -1.84 46.91 -18.71
C ILE A 62 -1.99 45.56 -19.44
N PRO A 63 -2.69 45.51 -20.59
CA PRO A 63 -2.80 44.29 -21.39
C PRO A 63 -1.41 43.75 -21.77
N HIS A 64 -1.27 42.42 -21.83
CA HIS A 64 -0.01 41.71 -22.15
C HIS A 64 1.14 41.89 -21.15
N THR A 65 0.84 42.22 -19.88
CA THR A 65 1.82 42.19 -18.76
C THR A 65 1.47 41.08 -17.76
N ALA A 66 2.34 40.80 -16.79
CA ALA A 66 2.30 39.63 -15.91
C ALA A 66 2.21 38.29 -16.68
N ILE A 67 3.05 38.11 -17.69
CA ILE A 67 3.00 36.96 -18.63
C ILE A 67 3.13 35.61 -17.90
N ILE A 68 4.06 35.49 -16.94
CA ILE A 68 4.28 34.25 -16.20
C ILE A 68 3.09 33.92 -15.28
N PRO A 69 2.63 34.81 -14.38
CA PRO A 69 1.45 34.54 -13.56
C PRO A 69 0.22 34.16 -14.37
N ARG A 70 0.01 34.82 -15.51
CA ARG A 70 -1.15 34.59 -16.39
C ARG A 70 -1.13 33.22 -17.08
N ASN A 71 0.05 32.66 -17.35
CA ASN A 71 0.22 31.36 -18.02
C ASN A 71 0.73 30.26 -17.10
N LYS A 72 0.73 30.47 -15.77
CA LYS A 72 1.33 29.54 -14.79
C LYS A 72 0.82 28.11 -14.93
N ASP A 73 -0.47 27.94 -15.18
CA ASP A 73 -1.12 26.62 -15.24
C ASP A 73 -0.70 25.87 -16.50
N ARG A 74 -0.68 26.54 -17.65
CA ARG A 74 -0.19 25.99 -18.92
C ARG A 74 1.29 25.60 -18.85
N ILE A 75 2.12 26.44 -18.21
CA ILE A 75 3.54 26.16 -18.00
C ILE A 75 3.70 24.93 -17.08
N GLY A 76 2.91 24.85 -16.01
CA GLY A 76 2.89 23.72 -15.09
C GLY A 76 2.52 22.41 -15.78
N GLU A 77 1.47 22.42 -16.61
CA GLU A 77 1.05 21.25 -17.38
C GLU A 77 2.11 20.80 -18.39
N SER A 78 2.73 21.75 -19.10
CA SER A 78 3.83 21.45 -20.03
C SER A 78 5.03 20.84 -19.32
N LEU A 79 5.37 21.36 -18.14
CA LEU A 79 6.46 20.82 -17.31
C LEU A 79 6.13 19.43 -16.77
N ALA A 80 4.88 19.19 -16.34
CA ALA A 80 4.43 17.89 -15.87
C ALA A 80 4.52 16.84 -16.99
N ASN A 81 4.06 17.18 -18.19
CA ASN A 81 4.17 16.30 -19.37
C ASN A 81 5.62 16.02 -19.73
N PHE A 82 6.48 17.03 -19.72
CA PHE A 82 7.91 16.85 -19.96
C PHE A 82 8.55 15.88 -18.96
N ILE A 83 8.27 16.03 -17.65
CA ILE A 83 8.77 15.12 -16.62
C ILE A 83 8.24 13.70 -16.84
N LYS A 84 6.95 13.57 -17.16
CA LYS A 84 6.31 12.28 -17.42
C LYS A 84 6.96 11.55 -18.58
N GLU A 85 7.18 12.24 -19.70
CA GLU A 85 7.68 11.65 -20.94
C GLU A 85 9.19 11.36 -20.90
N ASN A 86 9.98 12.22 -20.23
CA ASN A 86 11.44 12.12 -20.27
C ASN A 86 12.05 11.45 -19.04
N PHE A 87 11.41 11.54 -17.87
CA PHE A 87 11.98 11.07 -16.60
C PHE A 87 11.19 9.94 -15.94
N LEU A 88 9.86 9.86 -16.14
CA LEU A 88 8.99 8.84 -15.54
C LEU A 88 8.65 7.69 -16.51
N ILE A 89 9.59 7.31 -17.37
CA ILE A 89 9.41 6.22 -18.31
C ILE A 89 9.24 4.90 -17.51
N PRO A 90 8.13 4.16 -17.64
CA PRO A 90 7.81 3.01 -16.79
C PRO A 90 8.92 1.96 -16.71
N SER A 91 9.61 1.70 -17.84
CA SER A 91 10.70 0.72 -17.92
C SER A 91 11.95 1.17 -17.15
N VAL A 92 12.25 2.46 -17.13
CA VAL A 92 13.38 3.06 -16.41
C VAL A 92 13.08 3.07 -14.90
N VAL A 93 11.87 3.50 -14.54
CA VAL A 93 11.40 3.52 -13.15
C VAL A 93 11.37 2.09 -12.58
N ALA A 94 10.79 1.12 -13.27
CA ALA A 94 10.73 -0.27 -12.81
C ALA A 94 12.13 -0.90 -12.65
N ARG A 95 13.09 -0.55 -13.51
CA ARG A 95 14.49 -0.99 -13.36
C ARG A 95 15.15 -0.37 -12.13
N ARG A 96 14.88 0.91 -11.84
CA ARG A 96 15.41 1.58 -10.65
C ARG A 96 14.78 1.05 -9.37
N MET A 97 13.48 0.78 -9.38
CA MET A 97 12.74 0.23 -8.24
C MET A 97 13.21 -1.16 -7.82
N ARG A 98 13.65 -2.00 -8.77
CA ARG A 98 14.20 -3.34 -8.45
C ARG A 98 15.40 -3.32 -7.51
N ASN A 99 16.15 -2.22 -7.48
CA ASN A 99 17.32 -2.07 -6.62
C ASN A 99 16.99 -1.38 -5.28
N ILE A 100 15.72 -1.05 -5.04
CA ILE A 100 15.27 -0.42 -3.81
C ILE A 100 14.59 -1.48 -2.95
N ASP A 101 15.14 -1.70 -1.76
CA ASP A 101 14.53 -2.56 -0.74
C ASP A 101 13.35 -1.84 -0.06
N VAL A 102 12.23 -1.77 -0.79
CA VAL A 102 10.99 -1.16 -0.29
C VAL A 102 10.46 -1.97 0.90
N ALA A 103 10.51 -3.30 0.81
CA ALA A 103 10.01 -4.19 1.84
C ALA A 103 10.76 -4.01 3.17
N GLY A 104 12.09 -3.97 3.15
CA GLY A 104 12.88 -3.73 4.35
C GLY A 104 12.81 -2.29 4.83
N ALA A 105 12.65 -1.30 3.95
CA ALA A 105 12.39 0.09 4.36
C ALA A 105 11.06 0.20 5.13
N THR A 106 10.00 -0.44 4.63
CA THR A 106 8.70 -0.54 5.30
C THR A 106 8.80 -1.34 6.59
N GLY A 107 9.53 -2.45 6.60
CA GLY A 107 9.78 -3.24 7.82
C GLY A 107 10.46 -2.42 8.92
N ARG A 108 11.53 -1.68 8.59
CA ARG A 108 12.22 -0.76 9.52
C ARG A 108 11.31 0.35 10.02
N PHE A 109 10.47 0.89 9.14
CA PHE A 109 9.48 1.91 9.51
C PHE A 109 8.43 1.37 10.50
N LEU A 110 7.92 0.16 10.28
CA LEU A 110 6.91 -0.48 11.15
C LEU A 110 7.49 -0.95 12.49
N GLN A 111 8.78 -1.29 12.54
CA GLN A 111 9.47 -1.73 13.77
C GLN A 111 9.87 -0.57 14.68
N THR A 112 9.83 0.68 14.20
CA THR A 112 10.22 1.84 15.01
C THR A 112 9.09 2.24 15.98
N PRO A 113 9.34 2.33 17.30
CA PRO A 113 8.31 2.60 18.30
C PRO A 113 7.46 3.84 18.00
N ALA A 114 6.15 3.75 18.27
CA ALA A 114 5.22 4.86 18.12
C ALA A 114 5.46 5.92 19.21
N GLY A 115 6.48 6.77 19.02
CA GLY A 115 6.78 7.86 19.95
C GLY A 115 7.92 8.75 19.48
N GLU A 116 8.93 8.18 18.83
CA GLU A 116 10.05 8.94 18.25
C GLU A 116 9.86 9.08 16.74
N GLY A 117 9.27 10.19 16.31
CA GLY A 117 8.99 10.40 14.88
C GLY A 117 8.95 11.86 14.48
N THR A 118 10.06 12.30 13.88
CA THR A 118 10.27 13.56 13.15
C THR A 118 9.03 13.95 12.31
N ARG A 119 8.77 15.26 12.10
CA ARG A 119 7.64 15.80 11.28
C ARG A 119 7.43 15.11 9.92
N ILE A 120 8.48 14.51 9.39
CA ILE A 120 8.49 13.71 8.15
C ILE A 120 7.62 12.44 8.27
N ARG A 121 7.60 11.75 9.42
CA ARG A 121 6.77 10.56 9.65
C ARG A 121 5.29 10.88 9.64
N ALA A 122 4.90 11.97 10.31
CA ALA A 122 3.50 12.42 10.34
C ALA A 122 3.00 12.83 8.95
N GLY A 123 3.88 13.42 8.13
CA GLY A 123 3.58 13.71 6.72
C GLY A 123 3.46 12.44 5.87
N ALA A 124 4.41 11.51 6.00
CA ALA A 124 4.42 10.26 5.25
C ALA A 124 3.23 9.36 5.61
N SER A 125 2.87 9.25 6.90
CA SER A 125 1.72 8.45 7.33
C SER A 125 0.39 9.03 6.84
N ARG A 126 0.27 10.36 6.76
CA ARG A 126 -0.92 11.02 6.19
C ARG A 126 -1.01 10.78 4.69
N LEU A 127 0.08 10.95 3.95
CA LEU A 127 0.10 10.67 2.51
C LEU A 127 -0.22 9.20 2.21
N ILE A 128 0.30 8.28 3.01
CA ILE A 128 -0.03 6.86 2.91
C ILE A 128 -1.52 6.65 3.22
N ALA A 129 -2.03 7.22 4.31
CA ALA A 129 -3.45 7.13 4.65
C ALA A 129 -4.35 7.71 3.56
N ASP A 130 -4.03 8.88 2.99
CA ASP A 130 -4.80 9.51 1.91
C ASP A 130 -4.77 8.65 0.63
N VAL A 131 -3.65 7.99 0.34
CA VAL A 131 -3.54 7.03 -0.78
C VAL A 131 -4.36 5.77 -0.50
N PHE A 132 -4.37 5.26 0.73
CA PHE A 132 -5.18 4.10 1.11
C PHE A 132 -6.67 4.43 1.16
N GLU A 133 -7.05 5.62 1.61
CA GLU A 133 -8.43 6.12 1.69
C GLU A 133 -8.98 6.45 0.29
N GLY A 134 -8.12 6.91 -0.63
CA GLY A 134 -8.48 7.15 -2.03
C GLY A 134 -8.55 5.88 -2.90
N LEU A 135 -8.13 4.73 -2.38
CA LEU A 135 -8.25 3.45 -3.06
C LEU A 135 -9.44 2.68 -2.47
N ASP A 136 -10.50 2.48 -3.25
CA ASP A 136 -11.64 1.65 -2.84
C ASP A 136 -11.15 0.29 -2.28
N ASP A 137 -11.68 -0.09 -1.11
CA ASP A 137 -11.39 -1.36 -0.43
C ASP A 137 -11.56 -2.57 -1.38
N GLU A 138 -12.49 -2.47 -2.32
CA GLU A 138 -12.78 -3.50 -3.32
C GLU A 138 -11.67 -3.63 -4.38
N ARG A 139 -11.05 -2.52 -4.78
CA ARG A 139 -9.92 -2.51 -5.74
C ARG A 139 -8.63 -2.95 -5.08
N LEU A 140 -8.37 -2.48 -3.85
CA LEU A 140 -7.23 -2.95 -3.05
C LEU A 140 -7.35 -4.44 -2.75
N GLY A 141 -8.53 -4.87 -2.27
CA GLY A 141 -8.85 -6.26 -2.03
C GLY A 141 -8.65 -7.11 -3.28
N GLY A 142 -9.13 -6.66 -4.44
CA GLY A 142 -8.94 -7.34 -5.72
C GLY A 142 -7.48 -7.47 -6.15
N ILE A 143 -6.69 -6.39 -6.03
CA ILE A 143 -5.26 -6.39 -6.41
C ILE A 143 -4.45 -7.28 -5.46
N VAL A 144 -4.65 -7.15 -4.15
CA VAL A 144 -3.95 -7.96 -3.14
C VAL A 144 -4.34 -9.43 -3.26
N LYS A 145 -5.65 -9.73 -3.32
CA LYS A 145 -6.16 -11.09 -3.50
C LYS A 145 -5.66 -11.70 -4.82
N GLY A 146 -5.64 -10.92 -5.91
CA GLY A 146 -5.13 -11.36 -7.20
C GLY A 146 -3.64 -11.66 -7.17
N ALA A 147 -2.83 -10.78 -6.58
CA ALA A 147 -1.38 -10.97 -6.45
C ALA A 147 -1.04 -12.18 -5.56
N VAL A 148 -1.71 -12.31 -4.40
CA VAL A 148 -1.52 -13.44 -3.48
C VAL A 148 -1.99 -14.75 -4.11
N SER A 149 -3.18 -14.76 -4.73
CA SER A 149 -3.73 -15.95 -5.40
C SER A 149 -2.84 -16.41 -6.56
N SER A 150 -2.37 -15.48 -7.39
CA SER A 150 -1.44 -15.79 -8.49
C SER A 150 -0.11 -16.35 -7.98
N ARG A 151 0.40 -15.82 -6.87
CA ARG A 151 1.61 -16.34 -6.22
C ARG A 151 1.41 -17.73 -5.62
N ILE A 152 0.27 -17.99 -4.97
CA ILE A 152 -0.08 -19.30 -4.38
C ILE A 152 -0.26 -20.36 -5.47
N ARG A 153 -0.85 -20.00 -6.62
CA ARG A 153 -1.03 -20.91 -7.77
C ARG A 153 0.28 -21.25 -8.49
N SER A 154 1.28 -20.36 -8.45
CA SER A 154 2.56 -20.56 -9.16
C SER A 154 3.63 -21.30 -8.33
N MET A 155 3.39 -21.53 -7.04
CA MET A 155 4.31 -22.25 -6.16
C MET A 155 3.71 -23.59 -5.74
N ASP A 156 4.51 -24.64 -5.60
CA ASP A 156 4.08 -25.88 -4.95
C ASP A 156 3.87 -25.61 -3.46
N VAL A 157 2.61 -25.52 -3.01
CA VAL A 157 2.29 -25.16 -1.62
C VAL A 157 2.21 -26.41 -0.76
N SER A 158 1.92 -27.56 -1.37
CA SER A 158 1.82 -28.82 -0.66
C SER A 158 3.09 -29.17 0.17
N PRO A 159 4.33 -29.10 -0.38
CA PRO A 159 5.53 -29.38 0.43
C PRO A 159 5.74 -28.38 1.56
N LEU A 160 5.44 -27.09 1.34
CA LEU A 160 5.56 -26.05 2.36
C LEU A 160 4.60 -26.28 3.52
N LEU A 161 3.35 -26.64 3.23
CA LEU A 161 2.36 -27.01 4.25
C LEU A 161 2.78 -28.28 5.00
N GLY A 162 3.34 -29.26 4.29
CA GLY A 162 3.87 -30.46 4.89
C GLY A 162 5.01 -30.17 5.88
N HIS A 163 5.98 -29.33 5.49
CA HIS A 163 7.06 -28.90 6.39
C HIS A 163 6.55 -28.11 7.59
N ALA A 164 5.62 -27.18 7.38
CA ALA A 164 5.03 -26.39 8.47
C ALA A 164 4.26 -27.27 9.46
N LEU A 165 3.48 -28.23 8.96
CA LEU A 165 2.75 -29.19 9.79
C LEU A 165 3.72 -30.11 10.54
N ALA A 166 4.76 -30.63 9.89
CA ALA A 166 5.78 -31.45 10.53
C ALA A 166 6.51 -30.69 11.64
N SER A 167 6.88 -29.42 11.41
CA SER A 167 7.50 -28.57 12.44
C SER A 167 6.57 -28.36 13.64
N ALA A 168 5.28 -28.09 13.37
CA ALA A 168 4.28 -27.90 14.43
C ALA A 168 4.01 -29.19 15.23
N ILE A 169 4.17 -30.36 14.61
CA ILE A 169 4.10 -31.66 15.28
C ILE A 169 5.34 -31.88 16.13
N ASN A 170 6.53 -31.72 15.57
CA ASN A 170 7.81 -31.92 16.27
C ASN A 170 8.01 -31.00 17.49
N GLU A 171 7.43 -29.80 17.47
CA GLU A 171 7.50 -28.83 18.56
C GLU A 171 6.26 -28.86 19.49
N ASP A 172 5.38 -29.84 19.35
CA ASP A 172 4.11 -29.95 20.09
C ASP A 172 3.16 -28.73 19.96
N ARG A 173 3.43 -27.83 19.01
CA ARG A 173 2.64 -26.60 18.79
C ARG A 173 1.23 -26.88 18.27
N HIS A 174 0.99 -28.08 17.74
CA HIS A 174 -0.32 -28.54 17.30
C HIS A 174 -1.25 -28.95 18.46
N VAL A 175 -0.71 -29.23 19.66
CA VAL A 175 -1.48 -29.74 20.81
C VAL A 175 -2.64 -28.80 21.21
N PRO A 176 -2.45 -27.47 21.35
CA PRO A 176 -3.55 -26.57 21.70
C PRO A 176 -4.66 -26.53 20.63
N MET A 177 -4.31 -26.74 19.36
CA MET A 177 -5.29 -26.81 18.26
C MET A 177 -6.10 -28.09 18.34
N LEU A 178 -5.46 -29.22 18.64
CA LEU A 178 -6.14 -30.51 18.84
C LEU A 178 -7.11 -30.44 20.02
N GLU A 179 -6.70 -29.85 21.15
CA GLU A 179 -7.60 -29.65 22.27
C GLU A 179 -8.78 -28.73 21.93
N ALA A 180 -8.54 -27.64 21.20
CA ALA A 180 -9.59 -26.75 20.75
C ALA A 180 -10.59 -27.48 19.83
N ALA A 181 -10.10 -28.36 18.95
CA ALA A 181 -10.91 -29.19 18.09
C ALA A 181 -11.77 -30.20 18.88
N ILE A 182 -11.20 -30.87 19.90
CA ILE A 182 -11.94 -31.79 20.79
C ILE A 182 -13.03 -31.03 21.54
N ARG A 183 -12.72 -29.86 22.13
CA ARG A 183 -13.72 -29.02 22.81
C ARG A 183 -14.79 -28.48 21.89
N TRP A 184 -14.43 -28.16 20.65
CA TRP A 184 -15.40 -27.76 19.63
C TRP A 184 -16.32 -28.92 19.26
N MET A 185 -15.77 -30.13 19.08
CA MET A 185 -16.53 -31.34 18.76
C MET A 185 -17.49 -31.72 19.89
N ALA A 186 -17.05 -31.63 21.15
CA ALA A 186 -17.91 -31.86 22.31
C ALA A 186 -19.12 -30.91 22.31
N ARG A 187 -18.88 -29.60 22.11
CA ARG A 187 -19.96 -28.60 22.02
C ARG A 187 -20.85 -28.81 20.81
N ALA A 188 -20.29 -29.19 19.66
CA ALA A 188 -21.04 -29.47 18.45
C ALA A 188 -21.96 -30.69 18.63
N LEU A 189 -21.49 -31.75 19.29
CA LEU A 189 -22.29 -32.92 19.62
C LEU A 189 -23.45 -32.59 20.56
N GLU A 190 -23.20 -31.76 21.57
CA GLU A 190 -24.23 -31.34 22.53
C GLU A 190 -25.29 -30.43 21.87
N ALA A 191 -24.85 -29.42 21.10
CA ALA A 191 -25.75 -28.49 20.43
C ALA A 191 -26.62 -29.15 19.34
N ASN A 192 -26.13 -30.23 18.72
CA ASN A 192 -26.81 -30.93 17.63
C ASN A 192 -27.38 -32.29 18.05
N GLU A 193 -27.48 -32.57 19.35
CA GLU A 193 -28.05 -33.84 19.85
C GLU A 193 -29.41 -34.19 19.23
N PRO A 194 -30.40 -33.27 19.10
CA PRO A 194 -31.68 -33.60 18.50
C PRO A 194 -31.56 -34.06 17.04
N LEU A 195 -30.70 -33.39 16.26
CA LEU A 195 -30.45 -33.71 14.86
C LEU A 195 -29.77 -35.07 14.71
N ILE A 196 -28.79 -35.39 15.57
CA ILE A 196 -28.11 -36.69 15.55
C ILE A 196 -29.09 -37.81 15.93
N ARG A 197 -29.93 -37.58 16.96
CA ARG A 197 -30.99 -38.53 17.36
C ARG A 197 -31.97 -38.78 16.22
N GLU A 198 -32.38 -37.74 15.51
CA GLU A 198 -33.23 -37.85 14.32
C GLU A 198 -32.55 -38.62 13.17
N MET A 199 -31.26 -38.35 12.91
CA MET A 199 -30.49 -39.09 11.90
C MET A 199 -30.41 -40.59 12.22
N VAL A 200 -30.18 -40.95 13.47
CA VAL A 200 -30.15 -42.35 13.93
C VAL A 200 -31.53 -42.97 13.79
N HIS A 201 -32.59 -42.27 14.20
CA HIS A 201 -33.97 -42.73 14.03
C HIS A 201 -34.30 -42.99 12.56
N ASN A 202 -33.95 -42.07 11.66
CA ASN A 202 -34.22 -42.20 10.23
C ASN A 202 -33.45 -43.36 9.59
N LYS A 203 -32.17 -43.56 9.98
CA LYS A 203 -31.33 -44.66 9.49
C LYS A 203 -31.57 -46.01 10.18
N ALA A 204 -32.26 -46.05 11.31
CA ALA A 204 -32.53 -47.28 12.04
C ALA A 204 -33.36 -48.25 11.18
N ASN A 205 -32.95 -49.52 11.20
CA ASN A 205 -33.64 -50.57 10.45
C ASN A 205 -35.08 -50.75 10.97
N TRP A 206 -36.01 -51.15 10.09
CA TRP A 206 -37.44 -51.25 10.43
C TRP A 206 -37.72 -52.15 11.65
N VAL A 207 -36.93 -53.20 11.84
CA VAL A 207 -36.98 -54.11 12.98
C VAL A 207 -36.68 -53.39 14.31
N LEU A 208 -35.72 -52.46 14.32
CA LEU A 208 -35.34 -51.71 15.52
C LEU A 208 -36.42 -50.69 15.92
N LYS A 209 -37.10 -50.11 14.92
CA LYS A 209 -38.22 -49.17 15.12
C LYS A 209 -39.43 -49.88 15.74
N LEU A 210 -39.77 -51.08 15.27
CA LEU A 210 -40.87 -51.88 15.83
C LEU A 210 -40.64 -52.26 17.29
N ALA A 211 -39.39 -52.48 17.68
CA ALA A 211 -39.01 -52.83 19.05
C ALA A 211 -38.80 -51.61 19.97
N GLY A 212 -38.92 -50.38 19.45
CA GLY A 212 -38.61 -49.14 20.19
C GLY A 212 -37.14 -49.03 20.63
N LEU A 213 -36.23 -49.75 19.97
CA LEU A 213 -34.81 -49.81 20.29
C LEU A 213 -33.99 -48.73 19.59
N ASP A 214 -34.57 -48.06 18.61
CA ASP A 214 -34.00 -46.93 17.88
C ASP A 214 -33.68 -45.74 18.80
N ALA A 215 -34.56 -45.41 19.75
CA ALA A 215 -34.32 -44.36 20.74
C ALA A 215 -33.16 -44.74 21.68
N LYS A 216 -33.17 -45.97 22.20
CA LYS A 216 -32.09 -46.49 23.07
C LYS A 216 -30.75 -46.56 22.35
N LEU A 217 -30.75 -46.91 21.06
CA LEU A 217 -29.55 -46.93 20.23
C LEU A 217 -29.00 -45.51 20.04
N ALA A 218 -29.86 -44.53 19.77
CA ALA A 218 -29.45 -43.14 19.64
C ALA A 218 -28.85 -42.62 20.95
N ASP A 219 -29.48 -42.92 22.09
CA ASP A 219 -28.96 -42.54 23.41
C ASP A 219 -27.60 -43.17 23.69
N ALA A 220 -27.44 -44.47 23.43
CA ALA A 220 -26.16 -45.18 23.62
C ALA A 220 -25.04 -44.63 22.72
N ILE A 221 -25.34 -44.30 21.46
CA ILE A 221 -24.37 -43.67 20.53
C ILE A 221 -23.99 -42.28 21.04
N MET A 222 -24.97 -41.46 21.43
CA MET A 222 -24.71 -40.11 21.92
C MET A 222 -23.89 -40.13 23.21
N GLU A 223 -24.24 -40.99 24.16
CA GLU A 223 -23.49 -41.17 25.40
C GLU A 223 -22.06 -41.66 25.12
N GLY A 224 -21.89 -42.64 24.24
CA GLY A 224 -20.58 -43.13 23.82
C GLY A 224 -19.72 -42.05 23.17
N LEU A 225 -20.27 -41.23 22.26
CA LEU A 225 -19.57 -40.13 21.61
C LEU A 225 -19.20 -39.02 22.61
N LYS A 226 -20.13 -38.63 23.48
CA LYS A 226 -19.87 -37.63 24.54
C LYS A 226 -18.76 -38.12 25.47
N LYS A 227 -18.85 -39.37 25.93
CA LYS A 227 -17.84 -40.01 26.77
C LYS A 227 -16.47 -39.99 26.09
N LEU A 228 -16.40 -40.40 24.82
CA LEU A 228 -15.17 -40.39 24.04
C LEU A 228 -14.53 -39.00 23.95
N THR A 229 -15.32 -37.95 23.70
CA THR A 229 -14.80 -36.57 23.68
C THR A 229 -14.28 -36.12 25.04
N VAL A 230 -14.91 -36.52 26.15
CA VAL A 230 -14.44 -36.22 27.50
C VAL A 230 -13.14 -36.96 27.77
N GLU A 231 -13.08 -38.26 27.51
CA GLU A 231 -11.89 -39.09 27.69
C GLU A 231 -10.70 -38.53 26.90
N MET A 232 -10.89 -38.18 25.63
CA MET A 232 -9.85 -37.53 24.81
C MET A 232 -9.40 -36.17 25.34
N SER A 233 -10.28 -35.42 26.02
CA SER A 233 -9.94 -34.13 26.61
C SER A 233 -9.21 -34.25 27.94
N THR A 234 -9.43 -35.34 28.69
CA THR A 234 -8.85 -35.54 30.03
C THR A 234 -7.60 -36.42 30.02
N ASP A 235 -7.45 -37.29 29.02
CA ASP A 235 -6.31 -38.19 28.88
C ASP A 235 -5.50 -37.85 27.61
N PRO A 236 -4.35 -37.18 27.75
CA PRO A 236 -3.45 -36.89 26.64
C PRO A 236 -2.91 -38.15 25.94
N THR A 237 -2.91 -39.31 26.60
CA THR A 237 -2.45 -40.58 26.04
C THR A 237 -3.57 -41.44 25.47
N HIS A 238 -4.77 -40.87 25.33
CA HIS A 238 -5.93 -41.59 24.83
C HIS A 238 -5.65 -42.20 23.43
N PRO A 239 -5.98 -43.48 23.16
CA PRO A 239 -5.62 -44.15 21.90
C PRO A 239 -6.11 -43.44 20.63
N VAL A 240 -7.28 -42.80 20.69
CA VAL A 240 -7.82 -42.04 19.54
C VAL A 240 -7.01 -40.75 19.30
N ARG A 241 -6.53 -40.09 20.36
CA ARG A 241 -5.71 -38.89 20.27
C ARG A 241 -4.38 -39.22 19.58
N ILE A 242 -3.74 -40.32 20.00
CA ILE A 242 -2.51 -40.83 19.39
C ILE A 242 -2.73 -41.14 17.90
N LYS A 243 -3.81 -41.85 17.55
CA LYS A 243 -4.13 -42.14 16.14
C LYS A 243 -4.34 -40.88 15.29
N VAL A 244 -4.91 -39.82 15.87
CA VAL A 244 -5.08 -38.53 15.17
C VAL A 244 -3.73 -37.87 14.95
N GLU A 245 -2.85 -37.85 15.95
CA GLU A 245 -1.49 -37.31 15.82
C GLU A 245 -0.66 -38.11 14.79
N GLU A 246 -0.74 -39.45 14.81
CA GLU A 246 -0.13 -40.32 13.80
C GLU A 246 -0.65 -40.00 12.38
N ALA A 247 -1.97 -39.82 12.24
CA ALA A 247 -2.57 -39.45 10.95
C ALA A 247 -2.11 -38.06 10.48
N LEU A 248 -1.95 -37.09 11.38
CA LEU A 248 -1.43 -35.77 11.06
C LEU A 248 0.05 -35.84 10.65
N ALA A 249 0.85 -36.65 11.32
CA ALA A 249 2.25 -36.88 10.98
C ALA A 249 2.38 -37.56 9.60
N GLN A 250 1.55 -38.57 9.34
CA GLN A 250 1.50 -39.22 8.04
C GLN A 250 1.08 -38.24 6.93
N LEU A 251 0.07 -37.40 7.18
CA LEU A 251 -0.35 -36.37 6.24
C LEU A 251 0.78 -35.37 5.96
N ALA A 252 1.50 -34.92 6.99
CA ALA A 252 2.65 -34.02 6.85
C ALA A 252 3.74 -34.62 5.95
N ASN A 253 4.02 -35.92 6.13
CA ASN A 253 4.95 -36.66 5.29
C ASN A 253 4.44 -36.86 3.86
N ASP A 254 3.16 -37.20 3.69
CA ASP A 254 2.56 -37.46 2.38
C ASP A 254 2.52 -36.18 1.52
N LEU A 255 2.24 -35.02 2.12
CA LEU A 255 2.35 -33.71 1.46
C LEU A 255 3.78 -33.43 0.95
N GLN A 256 4.78 -33.97 1.65
CA GLN A 256 6.19 -33.80 1.29
C GLN A 256 6.73 -34.88 0.35
N THR A 257 6.12 -36.05 0.23
CA THR A 257 6.75 -37.18 -0.47
C THR A 257 5.87 -37.83 -1.53
N ARG A 258 4.54 -37.80 -1.37
CA ARG A 258 3.60 -38.49 -2.26
C ARG A 258 3.09 -37.55 -3.36
N PRO A 259 3.34 -37.86 -4.65
CA PRO A 259 2.87 -37.04 -5.77
C PRO A 259 1.34 -36.90 -5.83
N GLU A 260 0.60 -37.97 -5.52
CA GLU A 260 -0.87 -37.98 -5.54
C GLU A 260 -1.49 -37.03 -4.50
N THR A 261 -0.95 -37.03 -3.27
CA THR A 261 -1.41 -36.16 -2.19
C THR A 261 -1.10 -34.70 -2.50
N ARG A 262 0.08 -34.44 -3.07
CA ARG A 262 0.44 -33.11 -3.59
C ARG A 262 -0.55 -32.65 -4.65
N ALA A 263 -0.80 -33.48 -5.67
CA ALA A 263 -1.74 -33.16 -6.75
C ALA A 263 -3.15 -32.83 -6.23
N ARG A 264 -3.64 -33.54 -5.19
CA ARG A 264 -4.93 -33.21 -4.56
C ARG A 264 -4.95 -31.82 -3.92
N VAL A 265 -3.90 -31.43 -3.20
CA VAL A 265 -3.82 -30.09 -2.59
C VAL A 265 -3.66 -29.01 -3.65
N GLU A 266 -2.89 -29.28 -4.70
CA GLU A 266 -2.71 -28.36 -5.81
C GLU A 266 -4.01 -28.17 -6.61
N ALA A 267 -4.81 -29.22 -6.81
CA ALA A 267 -6.13 -29.14 -7.44
C ALA A 267 -7.14 -28.28 -6.63
N MET A 268 -6.98 -28.17 -5.31
CA MET A 268 -7.83 -27.28 -4.48
C MET A 268 -7.52 -25.80 -4.65
N LYS A 269 -6.44 -25.44 -5.37
CA LYS A 269 -6.07 -24.04 -5.65
C LYS A 269 -6.76 -23.44 -6.87
N GLU A 270 -7.35 -24.29 -7.72
CA GLU A 270 -8.10 -23.84 -8.90
C GLU A 270 -9.43 -23.21 -8.50
#